data_AF-A0A7S6SBT8-F1
#
_entry.id   AF-A0A7S6SBT8-F1
#
_cell.length_a   1.000
_cell.length_b   1.000
_cell.length_c   1.000
_cell.angle_alpha   90.00
_cell.angle_beta   90.00
_cell.angle_gamma   90.00
#
_symmetry.space_group_name_H-M   'P 1'
#
loop_
_entity.id
_entity.type
_entity.pdbx_description
1 polymer ?
#
loop_
_entity_poly.entity_id
_entity_poly.type
_entity_poly.pdbx_seq_one_letter_code
_entity_poly.pdbx_strand_id
1 'polypeptide(L)'
;MTKLTKFFSLIFLLVAITSCGQTQKPFDNGSYIVDNSIKQKVDKKVKSYNGVTMSSMDVKLYENDSVTADTYSKGKSIDECMTFTTLDGDTINITGFAGMFAGFGYQIALFKDTCIVRHYAKSDAEIYKLHKTDSLEFGVSVPCKTYKLTLSKKPTFKKGEVLEGIIELTSEDYYEVANRGETKCKIQLTGYFKTDPLESTEDKYLKTKDK
;
A
#
# COMPACT_ATOMS: atom_id res chain seq x y z
N MET A 1 35.22 50.62 36.41
CA MET A 1 33.95 50.12 35.83
C MET A 1 34.19 49.66 34.39
N THR A 2 34.66 48.43 34.19
CA THR A 2 34.82 47.80 32.86
C THR A 2 35.34 46.38 33.11
N LYS A 3 34.45 45.38 33.30
CA LYS A 3 34.80 43.94 33.18
C LYS A 3 33.64 42.94 33.42
N LEU A 4 32.37 43.37 33.39
CA LEU A 4 31.25 42.47 33.72
C LEU A 4 30.23 42.27 32.58
N THR A 5 30.58 42.57 31.34
CA THR A 5 29.66 42.47 30.18
C THR A 5 30.10 41.48 29.10
N LYS A 6 31.21 40.75 29.29
CA LYS A 6 31.69 39.77 28.30
C LYS A 6 31.33 38.31 28.61
N PHE A 7 30.80 38.00 29.80
CA PHE A 7 30.53 36.61 30.19
C PHE A 7 29.13 36.12 29.81
N PHE A 8 28.15 37.02 29.64
CA PHE A 8 26.78 36.64 29.32
C PHE A 8 26.53 36.35 27.83
N SER A 9 27.46 36.73 26.94
CA SER A 9 27.30 36.50 25.50
C SER A 9 27.74 35.11 25.04
N LEU A 10 28.40 34.31 25.89
CA LEU A 10 28.92 32.99 25.51
C LEU A 10 27.91 31.86 25.74
N ILE A 11 26.91 32.05 26.61
CA ILE A 11 25.92 31.01 26.96
C ILE A 11 24.82 30.92 25.89
N PHE A 12 24.53 31.99 25.15
CA PHE A 12 23.54 31.97 24.07
C PHE A 12 24.00 31.24 22.79
N LEU A 13 25.30 30.94 22.65
CA LEU A 13 25.81 30.22 21.48
C LEU A 13 25.74 28.69 21.60
N LEU A 14 25.52 28.15 22.81
CA LEU A 14 25.52 26.71 23.08
C LEU A 14 24.14 26.04 22.96
N VAL A 15 23.05 26.81 22.88
CA VAL A 15 21.68 26.26 22.70
C VAL A 15 21.32 26.09 21.21
N ALA A 16 22.10 26.68 20.29
CA ALA A 16 21.86 26.52 18.85
C ALA A 16 22.30 25.15 18.29
N ILE A 17 23.01 24.32 19.06
CA ILE A 17 23.58 23.05 18.59
C ILE A 17 22.77 21.81 19.00
N THR A 18 21.65 21.96 19.71
CA THR A 18 20.72 20.85 19.97
C THR A 18 19.65 20.70 18.89
N SER A 19 19.70 21.51 17.82
CA SER A 19 18.90 21.32 16.61
C SER A 19 19.61 20.43 15.59
N CYS A 20 20.30 19.39 16.04
CA CYS A 20 20.33 18.15 15.25
C CYS A 20 18.96 17.52 15.45
N GLY A 21 17.97 18.06 14.72
CA GLY A 21 16.76 17.32 14.43
C GLY A 21 17.21 15.95 13.94
N GLN A 22 16.96 14.93 14.77
CA GLN A 22 16.73 13.61 14.23
C GLN A 22 15.50 13.77 13.35
N THR A 23 15.72 14.19 12.10
CA THR A 23 14.83 13.81 11.01
C THR A 23 14.72 12.32 11.19
N GLN A 24 13.56 11.85 11.65
CA GLN A 24 13.24 10.43 11.57
C GLN A 24 13.68 10.05 10.17
N LYS A 25 14.64 9.10 10.06
CA LYS A 25 15.00 8.57 8.76
C LYS A 25 13.67 8.33 8.06
N PRO A 26 13.43 8.92 6.87
CA PRO A 26 12.26 8.51 6.11
C PRO A 26 12.30 6.99 6.14
N PHE A 27 11.20 6.35 6.52
CA PHE A 27 11.07 4.91 6.36
C PHE A 27 11.68 4.56 5.00
N ASP A 28 12.41 3.45 4.95
CA ASP A 28 13.06 2.89 3.76
C ASP A 28 11.98 2.47 2.73
N ASN A 29 11.14 3.45 2.34
CA ASN A 29 9.93 3.39 1.56
C ASN A 29 10.40 3.15 0.14
N GLY A 30 10.62 1.89 -0.18
CA GLY A 30 10.95 1.45 -1.51
C GLY A 30 11.39 0.00 -1.49
N SER A 31 12.33 -0.36 -0.64
CA SER A 31 12.91 -1.71 -0.66
C SER A 31 11.88 -2.76 -0.19
N TYR A 32 11.76 -3.87 -0.92
CA TYR A 32 11.05 -5.06 -0.45
C TYR A 32 12.03 -6.01 0.27
N ILE A 33 11.50 -6.80 1.19
CA ILE A 33 12.27 -7.81 1.94
C ILE A 33 12.06 -9.17 1.30
N VAL A 34 13.12 -9.98 1.24
CA VAL A 34 13.01 -11.40 0.88
C VAL A 34 13.15 -12.25 2.13
N ASP A 35 12.12 -13.02 2.46
CA ASP A 35 12.09 -13.90 3.63
C ASP A 35 11.28 -15.15 3.31
N ASN A 36 11.95 -16.29 3.06
CA ASN A 36 11.27 -17.54 2.72
C ASN A 36 10.38 -18.09 3.86
N SER A 37 10.58 -17.62 5.11
CA SER A 37 9.77 -18.07 6.25
C SER A 37 8.30 -17.64 6.16
N ILE A 38 7.97 -16.64 5.32
CA ILE A 38 6.58 -16.21 5.15
C ILE A 38 5.72 -17.20 4.38
N LYS A 39 6.33 -18.16 3.67
CA LYS A 39 5.61 -19.07 2.76
C LYS A 39 4.47 -19.82 3.46
N GLN A 40 4.74 -20.38 4.64
CA GLN A 40 3.72 -21.09 5.43
C GLN A 40 2.58 -20.17 5.88
N LYS A 41 2.88 -18.89 6.17
CA LYS A 41 1.86 -17.90 6.54
C LYS A 41 0.97 -17.56 5.35
N VAL A 42 1.57 -17.40 4.16
CA VAL A 42 0.84 -17.16 2.91
C VAL A 42 -0.03 -18.37 2.54
N ASP A 43 0.53 -19.58 2.54
CA ASP A 43 -0.20 -20.81 2.17
C ASP A 43 -1.38 -21.11 3.13
N LYS A 44 -1.33 -20.65 4.38
CA LYS A 44 -2.46 -20.77 5.34
C LYS A 44 -3.59 -19.77 5.07
N LYS A 45 -3.27 -18.62 4.47
CA LYS A 45 -4.20 -17.49 4.27
C LYS A 45 -4.81 -17.49 2.87
N VAL A 46 -4.01 -17.82 1.87
CA VAL A 46 -4.45 -17.93 0.47
C VAL A 46 -5.22 -19.23 0.30
N LYS A 47 -6.37 -19.16 -0.36
CA LYS A 47 -7.25 -20.31 -0.60
C LYS A 47 -7.47 -20.49 -2.10
N SER A 48 -7.82 -21.70 -2.52
CA SER A 48 -8.21 -21.97 -3.90
C SER A 48 -9.67 -22.37 -3.95
N TYR A 49 -10.45 -21.68 -4.77
CA TYR A 49 -11.88 -21.96 -5.00
C TYR A 49 -12.10 -22.20 -6.49
N ASN A 50 -12.59 -23.38 -6.87
CA ASN A 50 -12.83 -23.76 -8.27
C ASN A 50 -11.62 -23.53 -9.19
N GLY A 51 -10.40 -23.76 -8.68
CA GLY A 51 -9.16 -23.57 -9.44
C GLY A 51 -8.66 -22.12 -9.49
N VAL A 52 -9.40 -21.15 -8.93
CA VAL A 52 -8.96 -19.75 -8.80
C VAL A 52 -8.31 -19.54 -7.44
N THR A 53 -7.08 -19.05 -7.43
CA THR A 53 -6.38 -18.66 -6.21
C THR A 53 -6.92 -17.34 -5.70
N MET A 54 -7.51 -17.37 -4.51
CA MET A 54 -7.98 -16.20 -3.77
C MET A 54 -6.97 -15.84 -2.69
N SER A 55 -6.56 -14.58 -2.73
CA SER A 55 -5.75 -13.96 -1.70
C SER A 55 -6.60 -13.62 -0.48
N SER A 56 -5.95 -13.20 0.61
CA SER A 56 -6.65 -12.84 1.85
C SER A 56 -6.17 -11.48 2.37
N MET A 57 -7.04 -10.75 3.05
CA MET A 57 -6.71 -9.47 3.66
C MET A 57 -7.23 -9.39 5.09
N ASP A 58 -6.40 -8.88 5.99
CA ASP A 58 -6.81 -8.39 7.29
C ASP A 58 -6.81 -6.85 7.24
N VAL A 59 -7.85 -6.22 7.80
CA VAL A 59 -8.05 -4.77 7.70
C VAL A 59 -8.59 -4.16 8.98
N LYS A 60 -8.23 -2.90 9.18
CA LYS A 60 -8.87 -1.99 10.11
C LYS A 60 -9.22 -0.70 9.39
N LEU A 61 -10.51 -0.40 9.33
CA LEU A 61 -11.06 0.78 8.67
C LEU A 61 -11.35 1.86 9.71
N TYR A 62 -11.00 3.09 9.35
CA TYR A 62 -11.21 4.26 10.18
C TYR A 62 -12.06 5.28 9.44
N GLU A 63 -13.07 5.79 10.13
CA GLU A 63 -13.88 6.94 9.71
C GLU A 63 -13.82 7.99 10.80
N ASN A 64 -13.40 9.22 10.44
CA ASN A 64 -13.20 10.32 11.38
C ASN A 64 -12.38 9.89 12.61
N ASP A 65 -11.29 9.16 12.36
CA ASP A 65 -10.37 8.59 13.36
C ASP A 65 -10.96 7.53 14.31
N SER A 66 -12.22 7.12 14.11
CA SER A 66 -12.87 6.03 14.84
C SER A 66 -12.84 4.74 14.02
N VAL A 67 -12.59 3.60 14.68
CA VAL A 67 -12.58 2.29 14.02
C VAL A 67 -14.02 1.88 13.68
N THR A 68 -14.31 1.64 12.40
CA THR A 68 -15.63 1.18 11.93
C THR A 68 -15.63 -0.31 11.56
N ALA A 69 -14.48 -0.83 11.15
CA ALA A 69 -14.28 -2.26 10.95
C ALA A 69 -12.89 -2.69 11.41
N ASP A 70 -12.80 -3.90 11.96
CA ASP A 70 -11.55 -4.51 12.40
C ASP A 70 -11.67 -6.03 12.27
N THR A 71 -10.95 -6.60 11.30
CA THR A 71 -10.89 -8.05 11.11
C THR A 71 -9.84 -8.71 12.00
N TYR A 72 -8.81 -7.96 12.41
CA TYR A 72 -7.73 -8.46 13.25
C TYR A 72 -8.27 -8.93 14.60
N SER A 73 -9.04 -8.07 15.28
CA SER A 73 -9.63 -8.39 16.60
C SER A 73 -10.69 -9.49 16.54
N LYS A 74 -11.35 -9.66 15.39
CA LYS A 74 -12.38 -10.69 15.17
C LYS A 74 -11.80 -12.03 14.74
N GLY A 75 -10.52 -12.08 14.34
CA GLY A 75 -9.88 -13.26 13.76
C GLY A 75 -10.53 -13.75 12.47
N LYS A 76 -11.19 -12.85 11.72
CA LYS A 76 -11.95 -13.18 10.49
C LYS A 76 -11.44 -12.36 9.31
N SER A 77 -10.49 -12.90 8.58
CA SER A 77 -9.94 -12.28 7.38
C SER A 77 -10.95 -12.22 6.24
N ILE A 78 -10.74 -11.27 5.32
CA ILE A 78 -11.43 -11.22 4.03
C ILE A 78 -10.70 -12.18 3.10
N ASP A 79 -11.23 -13.40 2.96
CA ASP A 79 -10.58 -14.49 2.20
C ASP A 79 -10.93 -14.49 0.70
N GLU A 80 -11.66 -13.46 0.25
CA GLU A 80 -12.16 -13.29 -1.12
C GLU A 80 -11.47 -12.09 -1.78
N CYS A 81 -10.15 -11.97 -1.60
CA CYS A 81 -9.35 -10.96 -2.27
C CYS A 81 -8.87 -11.49 -3.61
N MET A 82 -9.33 -10.88 -4.70
CA MET A 82 -8.83 -11.18 -6.04
C MET A 82 -7.51 -10.47 -6.27
N THR A 83 -6.55 -11.17 -6.86
CA THR A 83 -5.28 -10.57 -7.29
C THR A 83 -5.16 -10.55 -8.80
N PHE A 84 -4.89 -9.37 -9.34
CA PHE A 84 -4.60 -9.15 -10.74
C PHE A 84 -3.13 -8.74 -10.87
N THR A 85 -2.39 -9.44 -11.71
CA THR A 85 -0.95 -9.18 -11.86
C THR A 85 -0.55 -9.11 -13.32
N THR A 86 0.15 -8.04 -13.68
CA THR A 86 0.73 -7.83 -15.01
C THR A 86 2.23 -7.63 -14.93
N LEU A 87 2.93 -7.96 -16.01
CA LEU A 87 4.31 -7.62 -16.26
C LEU A 87 4.37 -6.59 -17.40
N ASP A 88 4.84 -5.39 -17.08
CA ASP A 88 4.94 -4.24 -17.98
C ASP A 88 6.42 -3.83 -18.07
N GLY A 89 7.12 -4.34 -19.09
CA GLY A 89 8.58 -4.22 -19.17
C GLY A 89 9.27 -4.89 -17.97
N ASP A 90 10.00 -4.09 -17.19
CA ASP A 90 10.71 -4.56 -15.98
C ASP A 90 9.91 -4.32 -14.68
N THR A 91 8.62 -4.01 -14.78
CA THR A 91 7.74 -3.73 -13.63
C THR A 91 6.68 -4.81 -13.50
N ILE A 92 6.55 -5.38 -12.30
CA ILE A 92 5.41 -6.24 -11.98
C ILE A 92 4.37 -5.40 -11.24
N ASN A 93 3.18 -5.27 -11.81
CA ASN A 93 2.06 -4.58 -11.19
C ASN A 93 1.13 -5.60 -10.55
N ILE A 94 0.94 -5.53 -9.22
CA ILE A 94 0.06 -6.42 -8.46
C ILE A 94 -1.06 -5.58 -7.85
N THR A 95 -2.30 -5.95 -8.09
CA THR A 95 -3.47 -5.34 -7.48
C THR A 95 -4.26 -6.40 -6.71
N GLY A 96 -4.38 -6.24 -5.40
CA GLY A 96 -5.29 -7.05 -4.57
C GLY A 96 -6.57 -6.28 -4.29
N PHE A 97 -7.73 -6.87 -4.57
CA PHE A 97 -9.05 -6.24 -4.42
C PHE A 97 -10.02 -7.10 -3.62
N ALA A 98 -10.69 -6.49 -2.62
CA ALA A 98 -11.89 -7.04 -2.04
C ALA A 98 -13.10 -6.17 -2.44
N GLY A 99 -14.08 -6.81 -3.06
CA GLY A 99 -15.28 -6.16 -3.58
C GLY A 99 -15.62 -6.61 -5.01
N MET A 100 -16.84 -6.34 -5.44
CA MET A 100 -17.33 -6.68 -6.79
C MET A 100 -17.54 -5.44 -7.67
N PHE A 101 -18.19 -4.40 -7.12
CA PHE A 101 -18.46 -3.13 -7.81
C PHE A 101 -17.91 -1.93 -7.05
N ALA A 102 -18.04 -1.97 -5.72
CA ALA A 102 -17.34 -1.10 -4.79
C ALA A 102 -16.45 -1.97 -3.89
N GLY A 103 -15.31 -1.42 -3.49
CA GLY A 103 -14.32 -2.17 -2.74
C GLY A 103 -13.03 -1.43 -2.54
N PHE A 104 -12.06 -2.13 -1.98
CA PHE A 104 -10.77 -1.57 -1.67
C PHE A 104 -9.68 -2.63 -1.66
N GLY A 105 -8.44 -2.17 -1.63
CA GLY A 105 -7.31 -3.06 -1.41
C GLY A 105 -5.97 -2.34 -1.56
N TYR A 106 -5.06 -2.96 -2.31
CA TYR A 106 -3.70 -2.45 -2.50
C TYR A 106 -3.24 -2.57 -3.94
N GLN A 107 -2.36 -1.65 -4.33
CA GLN A 107 -1.62 -1.64 -5.59
C GLN A 107 -0.13 -1.67 -5.26
N ILE A 108 0.61 -2.53 -5.95
CA ILE A 108 2.06 -2.65 -5.82
C ILE A 108 2.65 -2.51 -7.23
N ALA A 109 3.49 -1.51 -7.44
CA ALA A 109 4.42 -1.49 -8.57
C ALA A 109 5.77 -2.00 -8.05
N LEU A 110 6.14 -3.21 -8.45
CA LEU A 110 7.37 -3.88 -8.01
C LEU A 110 8.44 -3.75 -9.10
N PHE A 111 9.59 -3.21 -8.70
CA PHE A 111 10.79 -3.05 -9.50
C PHE A 111 11.89 -3.96 -8.95
N LYS A 112 13.03 -4.02 -9.65
CA LYS A 112 14.14 -4.96 -9.34
C LYS A 112 14.61 -4.91 -7.89
N ASP A 113 14.73 -3.70 -7.33
CA ASP A 113 15.30 -3.40 -6.02
C ASP A 113 14.35 -2.58 -5.13
N THR A 114 13.24 -2.09 -5.68
CA THR A 114 12.30 -1.22 -4.99
C THR A 114 10.86 -1.56 -5.35
N CYS A 115 9.90 -0.97 -4.66
CA CYS A 115 8.49 -1.08 -4.88
C CYS A 115 7.79 0.21 -4.46
N ILE A 116 6.65 0.47 -5.08
CA ILE A 116 5.73 1.52 -4.66
C ILE A 116 4.44 0.83 -4.27
N VAL A 117 3.96 1.10 -3.05
CA VAL A 117 2.70 0.55 -2.56
C VAL A 117 1.72 1.69 -2.32
N ARG A 118 0.50 1.48 -2.78
CA ARG A 118 -0.63 2.36 -2.51
C ARG A 118 -1.82 1.57 -2.02
N HIS A 119 -2.62 2.20 -1.19
CA HIS A 119 -4.00 1.78 -0.99
C HIS A 119 -4.84 2.26 -2.16
N TYR A 120 -5.89 1.54 -2.51
CA TYR A 120 -6.91 2.11 -3.38
C TYR A 120 -8.31 1.74 -2.89
N ALA A 121 -9.24 2.64 -3.16
CA ALA A 121 -10.67 2.47 -2.94
C ALA A 121 -11.40 2.80 -4.23
N LYS A 122 -12.49 2.08 -4.53
CA LYS A 122 -13.29 2.25 -5.73
C LYS A 122 -14.77 2.03 -5.43
N SER A 123 -15.63 2.78 -6.10
CA SER A 123 -17.08 2.72 -6.04
C SER A 123 -17.68 2.75 -7.45
N ASP A 124 -18.97 2.47 -7.54
CA ASP A 124 -19.83 2.65 -8.71
C ASP A 124 -20.42 4.06 -8.83
N ALA A 125 -20.10 4.94 -7.87
CA ALA A 125 -20.42 6.36 -7.89
C ALA A 125 -19.18 7.22 -7.60
N GLU A 126 -19.18 8.46 -8.07
CA GLU A 126 -18.15 9.46 -7.76
C GLU A 126 -18.31 9.93 -6.32
N ILE A 127 -17.69 9.22 -5.38
CA ILE A 127 -17.80 9.49 -3.93
C ILE A 127 -16.46 9.70 -3.26
N TYR A 128 -15.34 9.41 -3.93
CA TYR A 128 -14.02 9.52 -3.31
C TYR A 128 -13.28 10.77 -3.75
N LYS A 129 -12.42 11.27 -2.88
CA LYS A 129 -11.43 12.29 -3.22
C LYS A 129 -10.21 12.20 -2.31
N LEU A 130 -9.04 12.54 -2.85
CA LEU A 130 -7.79 12.41 -2.11
C LEU A 130 -7.62 13.54 -1.09
N HIS A 131 -7.96 14.76 -1.49
CA HIS A 131 -7.96 15.94 -0.63
C HIS A 131 -9.35 16.58 -0.55
N LYS A 132 -9.60 17.36 0.50
CA LYS A 132 -10.92 18.01 0.74
C LYS A 132 -11.37 18.89 -0.42
N THR A 133 -10.43 19.52 -1.11
CA THR A 133 -10.66 20.46 -2.20
C THR A 133 -10.78 19.81 -3.57
N ASP A 134 -10.47 18.52 -3.68
CA ASP A 134 -10.50 17.81 -4.94
C ASP A 134 -11.95 17.53 -5.36
N SER A 135 -12.14 17.30 -6.65
CA SER A 135 -13.42 16.81 -7.19
C SER A 135 -13.65 15.36 -6.80
N LEU A 136 -14.91 14.93 -6.83
CA LEU A 136 -15.26 13.54 -6.56
C LEU A 136 -14.87 12.66 -7.76
N GLU A 137 -14.39 11.46 -7.47
CA GLU A 137 -13.98 10.44 -8.42
C GLU A 137 -14.56 9.09 -8.02
N PHE A 138 -14.67 8.17 -9.00
CA PHE A 138 -15.10 6.79 -8.75
C PHE A 138 -14.13 6.00 -7.87
N GLY A 139 -12.88 6.43 -7.76
CA GLY A 139 -11.89 5.75 -6.95
C GLY A 139 -10.67 6.61 -6.74
N VAL A 140 -9.92 6.29 -5.69
CA VAL A 140 -8.69 7.00 -5.31
C VAL A 140 -7.56 6.02 -5.13
N SER A 141 -6.36 6.42 -5.55
CA SER A 141 -5.10 5.71 -5.29
C SER A 141 -4.34 6.49 -4.21
N VAL A 142 -4.47 6.04 -2.96
CA VAL A 142 -4.04 6.75 -1.76
C VAL A 142 -2.60 6.36 -1.42
N PRO A 143 -1.68 7.34 -1.27
CA PRO A 143 -0.33 7.08 -0.77
C PRO A 143 -0.36 6.38 0.59
N CYS A 144 0.64 5.54 0.85
CA CYS A 144 0.81 4.89 2.13
C CYS A 144 1.74 5.70 3.03
N LYS A 145 1.29 6.01 4.24
CA LYS A 145 2.13 6.60 5.30
C LYS A 145 3.27 5.67 5.68
N THR A 146 2.96 4.39 5.79
CA THR A 146 3.93 3.30 6.01
C THR A 146 3.53 2.10 5.19
N TYR A 147 4.50 1.38 4.64
CA TYR A 147 4.26 0.05 4.10
C TYR A 147 5.49 -0.83 4.23
N LYS A 148 5.28 -2.14 4.15
CA LYS A 148 6.32 -3.17 4.15
C LYS A 148 5.90 -4.33 3.27
N LEU A 149 6.61 -4.51 2.16
CA LEU A 149 6.44 -5.67 1.28
C LEU A 149 7.47 -6.75 1.63
N THR A 150 7.01 -7.96 1.94
CA THR A 150 7.86 -9.14 2.13
C THR A 150 7.50 -10.18 1.08
N LEU A 151 8.47 -10.63 0.30
CA LEU A 151 8.32 -11.68 -0.71
C LEU A 151 8.99 -12.98 -0.21
N SER A 152 8.44 -14.13 -0.58
CA SER A 152 9.01 -15.42 -0.19
C SER A 152 10.34 -15.72 -0.89
N LYS A 153 10.53 -15.15 -2.09
CA LYS A 153 11.73 -15.28 -2.91
C LYS A 153 11.98 -14.00 -3.71
N LYS A 154 13.21 -13.82 -4.18
CA LYS A 154 13.56 -12.70 -5.06
C LYS A 154 12.90 -12.89 -6.45
N PRO A 155 12.14 -11.91 -6.96
CA PRO A 155 11.52 -11.99 -8.28
C PRO A 155 12.57 -12.02 -9.39
N THR A 156 12.29 -12.79 -10.44
CA THR A 156 13.10 -12.84 -11.67
C THR A 156 12.52 -11.99 -12.81
N PHE A 157 11.36 -11.36 -12.60
CA PHE A 157 10.67 -10.50 -13.57
C PHE A 157 10.32 -11.23 -14.87
N LYS A 158 9.75 -12.44 -14.72
CA LYS A 158 9.34 -13.29 -15.84
C LYS A 158 7.84 -13.58 -15.78
N LYS A 159 7.23 -13.64 -16.96
CA LYS A 159 5.85 -14.10 -17.13
C LYS A 159 5.64 -15.47 -16.51
N GLY A 160 4.51 -15.64 -15.81
CA GLY A 160 4.13 -16.90 -15.19
C GLY A 160 4.96 -17.27 -13.96
N GLU A 161 5.91 -16.43 -13.53
CA GLU A 161 6.61 -16.66 -12.27
C GLU A 161 5.64 -16.49 -11.10
N VAL A 162 5.43 -17.55 -10.32
CA VAL A 162 4.63 -17.44 -9.10
C VAL A 162 5.34 -16.53 -8.09
N LEU A 163 4.68 -15.45 -7.71
CA LEU A 163 5.02 -14.56 -6.61
C LEU A 163 4.13 -14.84 -5.41
N GLU A 164 4.75 -14.91 -4.23
CA GLU A 164 4.07 -15.09 -2.96
C GLU A 164 4.59 -14.01 -2.00
N GLY A 165 3.69 -13.32 -1.32
CA GLY A 165 4.09 -12.19 -0.49
C GLY A 165 3.08 -11.79 0.58
N ILE A 166 3.57 -10.96 1.50
CA ILE A 166 2.79 -10.26 2.50
C ILE A 166 3.04 -8.77 2.32
N ILE A 167 1.97 -7.99 2.21
CA ILE A 167 2.01 -6.53 2.24
C ILE A 167 1.36 -6.04 3.52
N GLU A 168 2.09 -5.26 4.32
CA GLU A 168 1.56 -4.52 5.46
C GLU A 168 1.55 -3.04 5.09
N LEU A 169 0.43 -2.33 5.25
CA LEU A 169 0.33 -0.90 4.93
C LEU A 169 -0.58 -0.14 5.89
N THR A 170 -0.33 1.16 5.99
CA THR A 170 -1.24 2.16 6.54
C THR A 170 -1.35 3.30 5.53
N SER A 171 -2.57 3.60 5.08
CA SER A 171 -2.80 4.70 4.13
C SER A 171 -2.61 6.06 4.81
N GLU A 172 -2.36 7.09 4.00
CA GLU A 172 -2.71 8.45 4.37
C GLU A 172 -4.25 8.60 4.50
N ASP A 173 -4.68 9.72 5.06
CA ASP A 173 -6.11 10.05 5.11
C ASP A 173 -6.62 10.40 3.69
N TYR A 174 -7.83 9.98 3.37
CA TYR A 174 -8.59 10.35 2.16
C TYR A 174 -10.04 10.64 2.53
N TYR A 175 -10.90 10.97 1.57
CA TYR A 175 -12.29 11.36 1.86
C TYR A 175 -13.29 10.59 1.03
N GLU A 176 -14.39 10.24 1.67
CA GLU A 176 -15.58 9.66 1.06
C GLU A 176 -16.78 10.58 1.32
N VAL A 177 -17.58 10.85 0.30
CA VAL A 177 -18.82 11.61 0.39
C VAL A 177 -19.99 10.67 0.10
N ALA A 178 -20.66 10.26 1.17
CA ALA A 178 -21.88 9.46 1.09
C ALA A 178 -23.05 10.21 1.75
N ASN A 179 -24.24 9.60 1.78
CA ASN A 179 -25.50 10.19 2.27
C ASN A 179 -25.45 10.93 3.62
N ARG A 180 -24.42 10.72 4.45
CA ARG A 180 -24.23 11.33 5.77
C ARG A 180 -23.27 12.53 5.77
N GLY A 181 -22.77 12.93 4.61
CA GLY A 181 -21.77 13.98 4.44
C GLY A 181 -20.37 13.42 4.17
N GLU A 182 -19.39 14.31 4.17
CA GLU A 182 -17.98 13.97 3.97
C GLU A 182 -17.42 13.28 5.21
N THR A 183 -16.75 12.15 4.99
CA THR A 183 -16.07 11.36 6.02
C THR A 183 -14.60 11.25 5.69
N LYS A 184 -13.74 11.46 6.68
CA LYS A 184 -12.30 11.25 6.56
C LYS A 184 -12.00 9.76 6.78
N CYS A 185 -11.45 9.10 5.77
CA CYS A 185 -11.19 7.67 5.75
C CYS A 185 -9.70 7.36 5.87
N LYS A 186 -9.36 6.23 6.49
CA LYS A 186 -8.00 5.66 6.55
C LYS A 186 -8.08 4.16 6.73
N ILE A 187 -7.08 3.44 6.21
CA ILE A 187 -7.00 1.98 6.36
C ILE A 187 -5.64 1.53 6.94
N GLN A 188 -5.69 0.49 7.76
CA GLN A 188 -4.56 -0.40 8.02
C GLN A 188 -4.88 -1.75 7.38
N LEU A 189 -3.93 -2.31 6.63
CA LEU A 189 -4.16 -3.52 5.85
C LEU A 189 -2.95 -4.45 5.90
N THR A 190 -3.21 -5.74 6.02
CA THR A 190 -2.26 -6.82 5.79
C THR A 190 -2.81 -7.73 4.69
N GLY A 191 -2.20 -7.71 3.51
CA GLY A 191 -2.55 -8.56 2.38
C GLY A 191 -1.63 -9.76 2.27
N TYR A 192 -2.20 -10.94 2.05
CA TYR A 192 -1.49 -12.19 1.77
C TYR A 192 -1.82 -12.60 0.34
N PHE A 193 -0.81 -12.71 -0.51
CA PHE A 193 -1.04 -12.99 -1.92
C PHE A 193 -0.17 -14.10 -2.48
N LYS A 194 -0.74 -14.76 -3.48
CA LYS A 194 -0.06 -15.69 -4.38
C LYS A 194 -0.59 -15.47 -5.78
N THR A 195 0.28 -15.09 -6.70
CA THR A 195 -0.11 -14.65 -8.04
C THR A 195 1.00 -14.90 -9.05
N ASP A 196 0.67 -14.95 -10.33
CA ASP A 196 1.59 -15.09 -11.43
C ASP A 196 1.37 -13.95 -12.44
N PRO A 197 2.43 -13.16 -12.78
CA PRO A 197 2.28 -12.06 -13.73
C PRO A 197 1.92 -12.54 -15.13
N LEU A 198 0.86 -11.97 -15.68
CA LEU A 198 0.46 -12.12 -17.07
C LEU A 198 1.14 -11.06 -17.94
N GLU A 199 1.29 -11.33 -19.24
CA GLU A 199 1.69 -10.30 -20.22
C GLU A 199 0.63 -9.20 -20.26
N SER A 200 1.08 -7.95 -20.35
CA SER A 200 0.19 -6.82 -20.56
C SER A 200 -0.59 -6.97 -21.88
N THR A 201 -1.80 -6.42 -21.91
CA THR A 201 -2.63 -6.46 -23.13
C THR A 201 -2.14 -5.46 -24.18
N GLU A 202 -1.32 -4.48 -23.82
CA GLU A 202 -0.77 -3.46 -24.74
C GLU A 202 0.19 -4.09 -25.77
N ASP A 203 0.99 -5.08 -25.37
CA ASP A 203 1.90 -5.82 -26.26
C ASP A 203 1.16 -6.63 -27.35
N LYS A 204 -0.11 -7.02 -27.10
CA LYS A 204 -0.93 -7.73 -28.09
C LYS A 204 -1.44 -6.81 -29.19
N TYR A 205 -1.69 -5.53 -28.89
CA TYR A 205 -2.21 -4.58 -29.87
C TYR A 205 -1.13 -4.00 -30.79
N LEU A 206 0.13 -3.97 -30.35
CA LEU A 206 1.24 -3.57 -31.23
C LEU A 206 1.57 -4.66 -32.26
N LYS A 207 1.53 -5.94 -31.87
CA LYS A 207 1.80 -7.06 -32.79
C LYS A 207 0.74 -7.30 -33.86
N THR A 208 -0.45 -6.72 -33.73
CA THR A 208 -1.53 -6.83 -34.73
C THR A 208 -1.60 -5.65 -35.70
N LYS A 209 -0.83 -4.57 -35.47
CA LYS A 209 -0.74 -3.43 -36.40
C LYS A 209 0.30 -3.59 -37.51
N ASP A 210 1.21 -4.56 -37.36
CA ASP A 210 2.26 -4.86 -38.35
C ASP A 210 1.92 -6.09 -39.25
N LYS A 211 0.63 -6.42 -39.41
CA LYS A 211 0.16 -7.45 -40.34
C LYS A 211 -0.84 -6.93 -41.35
#